data_AF-A0A538FEQ9-F1
#
_entry.id   AF-A0A538FEQ9-F1
#
_cell.length_a   1.000
_cell.length_b   1.000
_cell.length_c   1.000
_cell.angle_alpha   90.00
_cell.angle_beta   90.00
_cell.angle_gamma   90.00
#
_symmetry.space_group_name_H-M   'P 1'
#
loop_
_entity.id
_entity.type
_entity.pdbx_description
1 polymer ?
#
loop_
_entity_poly.entity_id
_entity_poly.type
_entity_poly.pdbx_seq_one_letter_code
_entity_poly.pdbx_strand_id
1 'polypeptide(L)'
;MSLSRTEVVAGTADELAGFEALVRSIDDAGWRSPTRCQGWSVADVCAHVVGTIADIAAGRLQELVSPDSPARQVAERAGHTQHQMADELQAAAKVTADMAASFDDAMWAGPAPVELPETLGTAVEGIWYDAFVHSDDIRAALGRPSASGPGLRAAVSHLTDLLTQRSWGPATLALDGLEPFAVSGGGGQRVTGDPLSFVLAATGRADPATVGLDAGVNVYG
;
A
#
# COMPACT_ATOMS: atom_id res chain seq x y z
N MET A 1 12.39 -2.79 -12.12
CA MET A 1 13.51 -2.71 -11.14
C MET A 1 12.88 -2.22 -9.88
N SER A 2 13.07 -2.94 -8.77
CA SER A 2 12.58 -2.52 -7.46
C SER A 2 13.31 -1.26 -6.98
N LEU A 3 12.66 -0.50 -6.11
CA LEU A 3 13.23 0.71 -5.53
C LEU A 3 14.39 0.38 -4.58
N SER A 4 15.28 1.35 -4.35
CA SER A 4 16.45 1.13 -3.48
C SER A 4 16.05 1.01 -2.00
N ARG A 5 16.82 0.28 -1.19
CA ARG A 5 16.56 0.13 0.26
C ARG A 5 16.36 1.48 0.95
N THR A 6 17.30 2.41 0.77
CA THR A 6 17.25 3.73 1.42
C THR A 6 16.01 4.50 1.02
N GLU A 7 15.60 4.40 -0.24
CA GLU A 7 14.40 5.06 -0.76
C GLU A 7 13.12 4.46 -0.20
N VAL A 8 12.99 3.13 -0.20
CA VAL A 8 11.80 2.45 0.36
C VAL A 8 11.69 2.72 1.86
N VAL A 9 12.77 2.57 2.63
CA VAL A 9 12.72 2.79 4.09
C VAL A 9 12.32 4.23 4.43
N ALA A 10 12.90 5.23 3.75
CA ALA A 10 12.54 6.63 3.96
C ALA A 10 11.09 6.92 3.51
N GLY A 11 10.71 6.40 2.34
CA GLY A 11 9.39 6.58 1.77
C GLY A 11 8.27 5.96 2.60
N THR A 12 8.47 4.75 3.12
CA THR A 12 7.53 4.11 4.06
C THR A 12 7.36 4.96 5.31
N ALA A 13 8.46 5.47 5.89
CA ALA A 13 8.38 6.31 7.08
C ALA A 13 7.60 7.62 6.82
N ASP A 14 7.87 8.29 5.70
CA ASP A 14 7.17 9.51 5.29
C ASP A 14 5.69 9.26 5.01
N GLU A 15 5.33 8.14 4.36
CA GLU A 15 3.94 7.78 4.09
C GLU A 15 3.18 7.48 5.38
N LEU A 16 3.77 6.75 6.33
CA LEU A 16 3.13 6.47 7.62
C LEU A 16 2.92 7.74 8.44
N ALA A 17 3.86 8.69 8.41
CA ALA A 17 3.69 10.00 9.02
C ALA A 17 2.57 10.82 8.32
N GLY A 18 2.50 10.77 6.99
CA GLY A 18 1.44 11.38 6.20
C GLY A 18 0.05 10.77 6.47
N PHE A 19 -0.01 9.45 6.64
CA PHE A 19 -1.21 8.72 7.01
C PHE A 19 -1.66 9.10 8.43
N GLU A 20 -0.75 9.14 9.39
CA GLU A 20 -1.02 9.59 10.77
C GLU A 20 -1.63 11.00 10.79
N ALA A 21 -1.01 11.95 10.08
CA ALA A 21 -1.53 13.30 9.94
C ALA A 21 -2.92 13.36 9.26
N LEU A 22 -3.14 12.52 8.23
CA LEU A 22 -4.46 12.38 7.61
C LEU A 22 -5.49 11.94 8.66
N VAL A 23 -5.22 10.85 9.39
CA VAL A 23 -6.14 10.28 10.38
C VAL A 23 -6.52 11.31 11.43
N ARG A 24 -5.55 12.07 11.97
CA ARG A 24 -5.83 13.14 12.95
C ARG A 24 -6.73 14.26 12.42
N SER A 25 -6.80 14.46 11.10
CA SER A 25 -7.57 15.52 10.46
C SER A 25 -9.02 15.13 10.10
N ILE A 26 -9.44 13.91 10.41
CA ILE A 26 -10.76 13.38 10.06
C ILE A 26 -11.77 13.74 11.14
N ASP A 27 -12.88 14.35 10.76
CA ASP A 27 -13.98 14.65 11.67
C ASP A 27 -14.88 13.42 11.91
N ASP A 28 -15.78 13.50 12.89
CA ASP A 28 -16.64 12.37 13.26
C ASP A 28 -17.54 11.89 12.11
N ALA A 29 -17.96 12.81 11.22
CA ALA A 29 -18.76 12.47 10.06
C ALA A 29 -17.93 11.69 9.03
N GLY A 30 -16.73 12.19 8.71
CA GLY A 30 -15.77 11.54 7.84
C GLY A 30 -15.34 10.17 8.36
N TRP A 31 -15.20 10.01 9.67
CA TRP A 31 -14.79 8.75 10.30
C TRP A 31 -15.72 7.58 9.99
N ARG A 32 -17.01 7.87 9.85
CA ARG A 32 -18.07 6.88 9.56
C ARG A 32 -18.38 6.76 8.07
N SER A 33 -17.68 7.51 7.22
CA SER A 33 -17.99 7.55 5.78
C SER A 33 -17.60 6.23 5.12
N PRO A 34 -18.40 5.70 4.18
CA PRO A 34 -18.08 4.49 3.43
C PRO A 34 -16.90 4.76 2.49
N THR A 35 -16.10 3.72 2.24
CA THR A 35 -14.93 3.79 1.34
C THR A 35 -15.13 2.92 0.09
N ARG A 36 -14.12 2.88 -0.80
CA ARG A 36 -14.09 1.95 -1.93
C ARG A 36 -13.85 0.50 -1.49
N CYS A 37 -13.27 0.28 -0.31
CA CYS A 37 -13.18 -1.05 0.30
C CYS A 37 -14.59 -1.47 0.71
N GLN A 38 -15.16 -2.43 -0.02
CA GLN A 38 -16.58 -2.76 0.12
C GLN A 38 -16.91 -3.18 1.56
N GLY A 39 -17.90 -2.51 2.15
CA GLY A 39 -18.35 -2.77 3.52
C GLY A 39 -17.51 -2.12 4.60
N TRP A 40 -16.45 -1.37 4.24
CA TRP A 40 -15.55 -0.72 5.19
C TRP A 40 -15.77 0.80 5.21
N SER A 41 -15.90 1.32 6.42
CA SER A 41 -15.83 2.75 6.71
C SER A 41 -14.38 3.24 6.73
N VAL A 42 -14.20 4.57 6.78
CA VAL A 42 -12.88 5.19 7.01
C VAL A 42 -12.23 4.64 8.28
N ALA A 43 -12.98 4.47 9.37
CA ALA A 43 -12.47 3.88 10.60
C ALA A 43 -11.93 2.46 10.41
N ASP A 44 -12.59 1.64 9.59
CA ASP A 44 -12.16 0.26 9.32
C ASP A 44 -10.87 0.22 8.50
N VAL A 45 -10.78 1.06 7.45
CA VAL A 45 -9.54 1.21 6.66
C VAL A 45 -8.39 1.70 7.54
N CYS A 46 -8.63 2.67 8.41
CA CYS A 46 -7.62 3.12 9.37
C CYS A 46 -7.20 1.99 10.32
N ALA A 47 -8.15 1.25 10.87
CA ALA A 47 -7.87 0.14 11.78
C ALA A 47 -7.03 -0.95 11.12
N HIS A 48 -7.26 -1.24 9.84
CA HIS A 48 -6.44 -2.17 9.07
C HIS A 48 -4.99 -1.70 8.92
N VAL A 49 -4.77 -0.48 8.40
CA VAL A 49 -3.41 0.05 8.20
C VAL A 49 -2.67 0.15 9.54
N VAL A 50 -3.30 0.68 10.59
CA VAL A 50 -2.71 0.76 11.93
C VAL A 50 -2.42 -0.64 12.49
N GLY A 51 -3.33 -1.60 12.26
CA GLY A 51 -3.17 -2.99 12.64
C GLY A 51 -1.97 -3.66 12.00
N THR A 52 -1.76 -3.45 10.71
CA THR A 52 -0.60 -3.97 9.98
C THR A 52 0.70 -3.47 10.61
N ILE A 53 0.82 -2.17 10.86
CA ILE A 53 2.04 -1.60 11.47
C ILE A 53 2.21 -2.06 12.93
N ALA A 54 1.13 -2.17 13.69
CA ALA A 54 1.15 -2.65 15.07
C ALA A 54 1.54 -4.14 15.16
N ASP A 55 1.09 -4.98 14.23
CA ASP A 55 1.48 -6.39 14.13
C ASP A 55 2.99 -6.51 13.86
N ILE A 56 3.52 -5.71 12.93
CA ILE A 56 4.97 -5.67 12.63
C ILE A 56 5.76 -5.22 13.87
N ALA A 57 5.36 -4.11 14.49
CA ALA A 57 6.00 -3.59 15.68
C ALA A 57 5.99 -4.59 16.85
N ALA A 58 4.95 -5.41 16.96
CA ALA A 58 4.82 -6.45 17.96
C ALA A 58 5.47 -7.79 17.56
N GLY A 59 6.07 -7.90 16.37
CA GLY A 59 6.66 -9.13 15.85
C GLY A 59 5.63 -10.22 15.49
N ARG A 60 4.34 -9.88 15.35
CA ARG A 60 3.27 -10.80 14.92
C ARG A 60 3.26 -11.00 13.40
N LEU A 61 4.42 -11.26 12.81
CA LEU A 61 4.57 -11.29 11.36
C LEU A 61 3.73 -12.40 10.71
N GLN A 62 3.58 -13.55 11.37
CA GLN A 62 2.73 -14.64 10.88
C GLN A 62 1.25 -14.25 10.78
N GLU A 63 0.80 -13.32 11.63
CA GLU A 63 -0.58 -12.83 11.58
C GLU A 63 -0.83 -11.95 10.34
N LEU A 64 0.21 -11.34 9.75
CA LEU A 64 0.08 -10.50 8.55
C LEU A 64 -0.37 -11.31 7.33
N VAL A 65 0.05 -12.57 7.25
CA VAL A 65 -0.23 -13.46 6.11
C VAL A 65 -1.47 -14.32 6.33
N SER A 66 -2.15 -14.18 7.47
CA SER A 66 -3.40 -14.87 7.75
C SER A 66 -4.53 -14.29 6.88
N PRO A 67 -5.37 -15.13 6.24
CA PRO A 67 -6.54 -14.65 5.48
C PRO A 67 -7.50 -13.77 6.29
N ASP A 68 -7.58 -14.00 7.60
CA ASP A 68 -8.46 -13.26 8.51
C ASP A 68 -7.82 -11.99 9.08
N SER A 69 -6.56 -11.70 8.73
CA SER A 69 -5.79 -10.57 9.30
C SER A 69 -6.51 -9.23 9.18
N PRO A 70 -7.04 -8.82 8.01
CA PRO A 70 -7.69 -7.52 7.88
C PRO A 70 -8.93 -7.41 8.79
N ALA A 71 -9.75 -8.47 8.85
CA ALA A 71 -10.94 -8.50 9.71
C ALA A 71 -10.59 -8.47 11.20
N ARG A 72 -9.54 -9.19 11.62
CA ARG A 72 -9.03 -9.16 13.00
C ARG A 72 -8.52 -7.76 13.36
N GLN A 73 -7.71 -7.14 12.51
CA GLN A 73 -7.13 -5.81 12.76
C GLN A 73 -8.22 -4.74 12.95
N VAL A 74 -9.30 -4.82 12.17
CA VAL A 74 -10.51 -4.01 12.33
C VAL A 74 -11.20 -4.30 13.66
N ALA A 75 -11.46 -5.57 13.97
CA ALA A 75 -12.15 -5.97 15.19
C ALA A 75 -11.42 -5.56 16.48
N GLU A 76 -10.10 -5.69 16.51
CA GLU A 76 -9.25 -5.30 17.66
C GLU A 76 -9.31 -3.79 17.97
N ARG A 77 -9.63 -2.95 16.98
CA ARG A 77 -9.68 -1.49 17.10
C ARG A 77 -11.10 -0.93 17.01
N ALA A 78 -12.10 -1.80 17.10
CA ALA A 78 -13.49 -1.39 17.08
C ALA A 78 -13.78 -0.38 18.21
N GLY A 79 -14.29 0.79 17.84
CA GLY A 79 -14.58 1.87 18.79
C GLY A 79 -13.41 2.79 19.13
N HIS A 80 -12.22 2.57 18.56
CA HIS A 80 -11.15 3.56 18.66
C HIS A 80 -11.49 4.85 17.90
N THR A 81 -11.10 5.97 18.51
CA THR A 81 -11.15 7.29 17.89
C THR A 81 -9.98 7.49 16.93
N GLN A 82 -10.11 8.49 16.07
CA GLN A 82 -9.07 9.00 15.18
C GLN A 82 -7.76 9.24 15.93
N HIS A 83 -7.84 9.92 17.08
CA HIS A 83 -6.65 10.26 17.87
C HIS A 83 -5.99 9.01 18.47
N GLN A 84 -6.77 8.05 18.98
CA GLN A 84 -6.21 6.79 19.50
C GLN A 84 -5.52 5.98 18.40
N MET A 85 -6.13 5.88 17.21
CA MET A 85 -5.51 5.21 16.06
C MET A 85 -4.23 5.91 15.60
N ALA A 86 -4.23 7.24 15.55
CA ALA A 86 -3.05 8.02 15.19
C ALA A 86 -1.91 7.89 16.21
N ASP A 87 -2.22 7.88 17.51
CA ASP A 87 -1.24 7.67 18.58
C ASP A 87 -0.65 6.25 18.52
N GLU A 88 -1.48 5.23 18.28
CA GLU A 88 -1.03 3.85 18.10
C GLU A 88 -0.12 3.72 16.87
N LEU A 89 -0.52 4.31 15.74
CA LEU A 89 0.29 4.31 14.52
C LEU A 89 1.65 4.97 14.74
N GLN A 90 1.67 6.15 15.38
CA GLN A 90 2.90 6.86 15.67
C GLN A 90 3.87 6.00 16.51
N ALA A 91 3.36 5.33 17.54
CA ALA A 91 4.16 4.46 18.39
C ALA A 91 4.70 3.24 17.62
N ALA A 92 3.85 2.58 16.83
CA ALA A 92 4.23 1.41 16.05
C ALA A 92 5.22 1.77 14.93
N ALA A 93 4.97 2.87 14.20
CA ALA A 93 5.82 3.35 13.11
C ALA A 93 7.25 3.68 13.59
N LYS A 94 7.41 4.16 14.82
CA LYS A 94 8.74 4.35 15.40
C LYS A 94 9.50 3.03 15.56
N VAL A 95 8.84 2.00 16.10
CA VAL A 95 9.44 0.68 16.30
C VAL A 95 9.79 0.04 14.96
N THR A 96 8.91 0.14 13.97
CA THR A 96 9.16 -0.40 12.63
C THR A 96 10.29 0.35 11.91
N ALA A 97 10.40 1.67 12.09
CA ALA A 97 11.51 2.46 11.56
C ALA A 97 12.86 2.07 12.19
N ASP A 98 12.91 1.89 13.51
CA ASP A 98 14.12 1.42 14.22
C ASP A 98 14.53 0.02 13.73
N MET A 99 13.56 -0.86 13.47
CA MET A 99 13.81 -2.18 12.88
C MET A 99 14.37 -2.07 11.46
N ALA A 100 13.75 -1.25 10.60
CA ALA A 100 14.17 -1.06 9.21
C ALA A 100 15.57 -0.47 9.08
N ALA A 101 15.96 0.41 10.01
CA ALA A 101 17.31 0.98 10.07
C ALA A 101 18.39 -0.07 10.35
N SER A 102 18.02 -1.23 10.91
CA SER A 102 18.98 -2.31 11.21
C SER A 102 19.28 -3.22 10.00
N PHE A 103 18.48 -3.17 8.94
CA PHE A 103 18.65 -4.03 7.77
C PHE A 103 19.79 -3.56 6.89
N ASP A 104 20.73 -4.45 6.56
CA ASP A 104 21.73 -4.21 5.51
C ASP A 104 21.20 -4.65 4.13
N ASP A 105 21.99 -4.40 3.08
CA ASP A 105 21.59 -4.73 1.70
C ASP A 105 21.45 -6.25 1.47
N ALA A 106 22.17 -7.08 2.24
CA ALA A 106 22.08 -8.53 2.13
C ALA A 106 20.79 -9.06 2.75
N MET A 107 20.39 -8.55 3.91
CA MET A 107 19.09 -8.81 4.52
C MET A 107 17.96 -8.33 3.61
N TRP A 108 18.10 -7.15 3.02
CA TRP A 108 17.10 -6.54 2.13
C TRP A 108 16.82 -7.37 0.88
N ALA A 109 17.87 -7.92 0.27
CA ALA A 109 17.77 -8.82 -0.88
C ALA A 109 17.41 -10.27 -0.48
N GLY A 110 17.47 -10.59 0.81
CA GLY A 110 17.12 -11.89 1.37
C GLY A 110 15.60 -12.14 1.42
N PRO A 111 15.18 -13.37 1.75
CA PRO A 111 13.77 -13.70 1.86
C PRO A 111 13.08 -12.88 2.96
N ALA A 112 11.79 -12.60 2.76
CA ALA A 112 10.96 -12.02 3.80
C ALA A 112 10.88 -12.95 5.05
N PRO A 113 10.67 -12.42 6.26
CA PRO A 113 10.64 -13.21 7.51
C PRO A 113 9.41 -14.13 7.64
N VAL A 114 8.42 -13.94 6.77
CA VAL A 114 7.20 -14.75 6.66
C VAL A 114 7.26 -15.57 5.39
N GLU A 115 6.47 -16.64 5.29
CA GLU A 115 6.37 -17.51 4.11
C GLU A 115 5.72 -16.81 2.88
N LEU A 116 6.06 -15.54 2.64
CA LEU A 116 5.76 -14.83 1.41
C LEU A 116 6.85 -15.14 0.38
N PRO A 117 6.50 -15.45 -0.88
CA PRO A 117 7.46 -15.73 -1.94
C PRO A 117 8.10 -14.43 -2.46
N GLU A 118 8.72 -13.66 -1.57
CA GLU A 118 9.28 -12.35 -1.89
C GLU A 118 10.53 -12.01 -1.06
N THR A 119 11.22 -10.94 -1.46
CA THR A 119 12.35 -10.39 -0.70
C THR A 119 11.84 -9.52 0.44
N LEU A 120 12.66 -9.31 1.48
CA LEU A 120 12.35 -8.34 2.53
C LEU A 120 12.04 -6.96 1.94
N GLY A 121 12.79 -6.54 0.91
CA GLY A 121 12.56 -5.25 0.26
C GLY A 121 11.19 -5.14 -0.40
N THR A 122 10.74 -6.19 -1.09
CA THR A 122 9.40 -6.23 -1.72
C THR A 122 8.30 -6.16 -0.66
N ALA A 123 8.46 -6.88 0.46
CA ALA A 123 7.51 -6.85 1.56
C ALA A 123 7.39 -5.44 2.18
N VAL A 124 8.52 -4.73 2.39
CA VAL A 124 8.50 -3.37 2.93
C VAL A 124 7.94 -2.36 1.92
N GLU A 125 8.23 -2.52 0.63
CA GLU A 125 7.62 -1.71 -0.44
C GLU A 125 6.09 -1.95 -0.49
N GLY A 126 5.64 -3.18 -0.23
CA GLY A 126 4.22 -3.52 -0.09
C GLY A 126 3.53 -2.76 1.02
N ILE A 127 4.19 -2.54 2.16
CA ILE A 127 3.64 -1.71 3.25
C ILE A 127 3.48 -0.25 2.80
N TRP A 128 4.44 0.28 2.04
CA TRP A 128 4.35 1.65 1.51
C TRP A 128 3.20 1.77 0.51
N TYR A 129 3.12 0.84 -0.44
CA TYR A 129 2.01 0.74 -1.40
C TYR A 129 0.65 0.66 -0.69
N ASP A 130 0.51 -0.21 0.30
CA ASP A 130 -0.74 -0.43 1.04
C ASP A 130 -1.21 0.86 1.74
N ALA A 131 -0.30 1.50 2.49
CA ALA A 131 -0.57 2.75 3.18
C ALA A 131 -0.96 3.87 2.19
N PHE A 132 -0.29 3.99 1.05
CA PHE A 132 -0.60 4.99 0.02
C PHE A 132 -2.01 4.76 -0.58
N VAL A 133 -2.31 3.53 -0.98
CA VAL A 133 -3.60 3.19 -1.59
C VAL A 133 -4.75 3.40 -0.62
N HIS A 134 -4.59 3.01 0.64
CA HIS A 134 -5.59 3.23 1.68
C HIS A 134 -5.69 4.70 2.12
N SER A 135 -4.60 5.46 2.06
CA SER A 135 -4.62 6.92 2.13
C SER A 135 -5.54 7.52 1.06
N ASP A 136 -5.51 7.01 -0.17
CA ASP A 136 -6.37 7.45 -1.26
C ASP A 136 -7.83 7.04 -1.06
N ASP A 137 -8.09 5.83 -0.54
CA ASP A 137 -9.44 5.39 -0.19
C ASP A 137 -10.11 6.33 0.82
N ILE A 138 -9.36 6.76 1.83
CA ILE A 138 -9.81 7.73 2.83
C ILE A 138 -10.04 9.09 2.19
N ARG A 139 -9.11 9.59 1.37
CA ARG A 139 -9.26 10.89 0.69
C ARG A 139 -10.50 10.90 -0.20
N ALA A 140 -10.72 9.86 -0.97
CA ALA A 140 -11.90 9.71 -1.82
C ALA A 140 -13.21 9.73 -0.99
N ALA A 141 -13.27 8.99 0.12
CA ALA A 141 -14.42 8.98 1.02
C ALA A 141 -14.72 10.36 1.64
N LEU A 142 -13.69 11.17 1.84
CA LEU A 142 -13.78 12.53 2.40
C LEU A 142 -13.94 13.62 1.32
N GLY A 143 -14.02 13.27 0.04
CA GLY A 143 -14.06 14.23 -1.07
C GLY A 143 -12.79 15.09 -1.20
N ARG A 144 -11.66 14.58 -0.70
CA ARG A 144 -10.34 15.23 -0.75
C ARG A 144 -9.59 14.80 -2.01
N PRO A 145 -8.73 15.66 -2.57
CA PRO A 145 -7.93 15.29 -3.73
C PRO A 145 -6.95 14.17 -3.38
N SER A 146 -6.72 13.28 -4.34
CA SER A 146 -5.69 12.25 -4.27
C SER A 146 -4.29 12.83 -4.15
N ALA A 147 -3.39 12.09 -3.51
CA ALA A 147 -1.98 12.46 -3.41
C ALA A 147 -1.22 12.04 -4.67
N SER A 148 -0.23 12.84 -5.05
CA SER A 148 0.80 12.50 -6.04
C SER A 148 2.16 12.35 -5.37
N GLY A 149 3.18 11.92 -6.11
CA GLY A 149 4.57 11.94 -5.66
C GLY A 149 5.13 10.54 -5.35
N PRO A 150 6.08 10.42 -4.39
CA PRO A 150 6.81 9.18 -4.14
C PRO A 150 5.93 7.96 -3.86
N GLY A 151 4.88 8.10 -3.05
CA GLY A 151 3.96 6.99 -2.76
C GLY A 151 3.23 6.46 -4.00
N LEU A 152 2.84 7.34 -4.93
CA LEU A 152 2.22 6.92 -6.20
C LEU A 152 3.21 6.14 -7.07
N ARG A 153 4.47 6.58 -7.11
CA ARG A 153 5.53 5.88 -7.85
C ARG A 153 5.84 4.52 -7.23
N ALA A 154 5.92 4.44 -5.90
CA ALA A 154 6.09 3.20 -5.17
C ALA A 154 4.94 2.24 -5.42
N ALA A 155 3.70 2.74 -5.48
CA ALA A 155 2.54 1.92 -5.82
C ALA A 155 2.63 1.30 -7.22
N VAL A 156 3.05 2.07 -8.23
CA VAL A 156 3.28 1.56 -9.60
C VAL A 156 4.42 0.54 -9.64
N SER A 157 5.50 0.79 -8.89
CA SER A 157 6.63 -0.14 -8.76
C SER A 157 6.20 -1.47 -8.14
N HIS A 158 5.51 -1.44 -7.00
CA HIS A 158 5.01 -2.64 -6.33
C HIS A 158 4.01 -3.42 -7.20
N LEU A 159 3.08 -2.73 -7.86
CA LEU A 159 2.12 -3.37 -8.78
C LEU A 159 2.82 -4.02 -9.99
N THR A 160 3.93 -3.44 -10.47
CA THR A 160 4.75 -4.05 -11.53
C THR A 160 5.29 -5.41 -11.10
N ASP A 161 5.76 -5.51 -9.86
CA ASP A 161 6.27 -6.76 -9.30
C ASP A 161 5.13 -7.78 -9.10
N LEU A 162 3.99 -7.36 -8.52
CA LEU A 162 2.81 -8.23 -8.36
C LEU A 162 2.27 -8.77 -9.69
N LEU A 163 2.15 -7.91 -10.70
CA LEU A 163 1.72 -8.32 -12.05
C LEU A 163 2.71 -9.30 -12.68
N THR A 164 4.02 -9.08 -12.49
CA THR A 164 5.07 -9.99 -12.97
C THR A 164 4.97 -11.36 -12.29
N GLN A 165 4.78 -11.40 -10.97
CA GLN A 165 4.59 -12.65 -10.22
C GLN A 165 3.34 -13.41 -10.67
N ARG A 166 2.28 -12.68 -11.03
CA ARG A 166 1.03 -13.22 -11.58
C ARG A 166 1.12 -13.56 -13.08
N SER A 167 2.29 -13.43 -13.69
CA SER A 167 2.52 -13.69 -15.13
C SER A 167 1.64 -12.85 -16.06
N TRP A 168 1.22 -11.66 -15.63
CA TRP A 168 0.54 -10.70 -16.49
C TRP A 168 1.57 -9.98 -17.39
N GLY A 169 1.18 -9.64 -18.62
CA GLY A 169 2.09 -9.07 -19.62
C GLY A 169 2.58 -10.11 -20.65
N PRO A 170 3.68 -9.85 -21.37
CA PRO A 170 4.65 -8.75 -21.21
C PRO A 170 4.06 -7.37 -21.49
N ALA A 171 4.44 -6.37 -20.68
CA ALA A 171 4.00 -4.99 -20.85
C ALA A 171 5.04 -3.98 -20.39
N THR A 172 4.94 -2.75 -20.90
CA THR A 172 5.70 -1.59 -20.42
C THR A 172 4.74 -0.51 -19.93
N LEU A 173 4.77 -0.20 -18.64
CA LEU A 173 4.02 0.91 -18.04
C LEU A 173 4.81 2.19 -18.26
N ALA A 174 4.36 3.04 -19.16
CA ALA A 174 4.93 4.35 -19.47
C ALA A 174 3.91 5.44 -19.08
N LEU A 175 3.69 5.55 -17.77
CA LEU A 175 2.70 6.43 -17.16
C LEU A 175 3.24 7.84 -17.00
N ASP A 176 2.34 8.82 -17.04
CA ASP A 176 2.70 10.24 -17.08
C ASP A 176 3.51 10.67 -15.85
N GLY A 177 4.66 11.32 -16.10
CA GLY A 177 5.53 11.83 -15.04
C GLY A 177 6.38 10.79 -14.31
N LEU A 178 6.31 9.51 -14.70
CA LEU A 178 7.12 8.43 -14.14
C LEU A 178 8.09 7.85 -15.18
N GLU A 179 9.15 7.20 -14.70
CA GLU A 179 9.97 6.36 -15.55
C GLU A 179 9.20 5.12 -16.05
N PRO A 180 9.60 4.50 -17.17
CA PRO A 180 8.96 3.27 -17.62
C PRO A 180 9.24 2.08 -16.70
N PHE A 181 8.20 1.33 -16.35
CA PHE A 181 8.29 0.06 -15.61
C PHE A 181 8.07 -1.13 -16.54
N ALA A 182 8.91 -2.16 -16.42
CA ALA A 182 8.85 -3.37 -17.23
C ALA A 182 8.13 -4.48 -16.45
N VAL A 183 6.97 -4.90 -16.95
CA VAL A 183 6.20 -6.01 -16.38
C VAL A 183 6.51 -7.29 -17.16
N SER A 184 6.83 -8.38 -16.47
CA SER A 184 7.18 -9.69 -17.07
C SER A 184 8.26 -9.59 -18.16
N GLY A 185 9.35 -8.88 -17.85
CA GLY A 185 10.48 -8.67 -18.75
C GLY A 185 10.35 -7.48 -19.72
N GLY A 186 9.20 -6.80 -19.71
CA GLY A 186 8.95 -5.64 -20.57
C GLY A 186 8.67 -5.99 -22.03
N GLY A 187 8.58 -4.97 -22.88
CA GLY A 187 8.08 -5.15 -24.26
C GLY A 187 6.58 -5.40 -24.29
N GLY A 188 6.06 -5.91 -25.41
CA GLY A 188 4.63 -6.20 -25.54
C GLY A 188 3.75 -4.95 -25.55
N GLN A 189 2.66 -4.97 -24.77
CA GLN A 189 1.73 -3.85 -24.69
C GLN A 189 2.40 -2.64 -24.02
N ARG A 190 2.25 -1.45 -24.62
CA ARG A 190 2.63 -0.20 -23.97
C ARG A 190 1.41 0.42 -23.31
N VAL A 191 1.44 0.53 -21.98
CA VAL A 191 0.39 1.15 -21.17
C VAL A 191 0.80 2.59 -20.89
N THR A 192 -0.07 3.55 -21.18
CA THR A 192 0.21 4.99 -21.03
C THR A 192 -0.97 5.69 -20.37
N GLY A 193 -0.72 6.84 -19.77
CA GLY A 193 -1.75 7.68 -19.16
C GLY A 193 -1.45 7.99 -17.69
N ASP A 194 -2.48 8.44 -16.99
CA ASP A 194 -2.36 8.88 -15.60
C ASP A 194 -2.01 7.70 -14.65
N PRO A 195 -0.94 7.83 -13.84
CA PRO A 195 -0.49 6.75 -12.98
C PRO A 195 -1.50 6.39 -11.87
N LEU A 196 -2.25 7.36 -11.34
CA LEU A 196 -3.26 7.07 -10.33
C LEU A 196 -4.40 6.24 -10.92
N SER A 197 -4.87 6.60 -12.11
CA SER A 197 -5.91 5.87 -12.83
C SER A 197 -5.50 4.41 -13.07
N PHE A 198 -4.23 4.16 -13.41
CA PHE A 198 -3.67 2.81 -13.49
C PHE A 198 -3.71 2.09 -12.14
N VAL A 199 -3.23 2.73 -11.05
CA VAL A 199 -3.25 2.14 -9.70
C VAL A 199 -4.67 1.78 -9.27
N LEU A 200 -5.66 2.65 -9.53
CA LEU A 200 -7.05 2.37 -9.18
C LEU A 200 -7.62 1.19 -9.97
N ALA A 201 -7.32 1.07 -11.26
CA ALA A 201 -7.72 -0.07 -12.06
C ALA A 201 -7.04 -1.38 -11.61
N ALA A 202 -5.71 -1.35 -11.43
CA ALA A 202 -4.90 -2.51 -11.06
C ALA A 202 -5.21 -3.03 -9.65
N THR A 203 -5.92 -2.26 -8.83
CA THR A 203 -6.29 -2.62 -7.47
C THR A 203 -7.81 -2.78 -7.27
N GLY A 204 -8.57 -2.84 -8.37
CA GLY A 204 -10.02 -3.09 -8.34
C GLY A 204 -10.88 -1.91 -7.85
N ARG A 205 -10.30 -0.72 -7.73
CA ARG A 205 -10.99 0.53 -7.33
C ARG A 205 -11.62 1.27 -8.51
N ALA A 206 -11.26 0.90 -9.72
CA ALA A 206 -11.86 1.37 -10.97
C ALA A 206 -11.92 0.21 -11.99
N ASP A 207 -12.81 0.33 -12.97
CA ASP A 207 -12.89 -0.62 -14.09
C ASP A 207 -11.63 -0.50 -14.96
N PRO A 208 -10.83 -1.57 -15.16
CA PRO A 208 -9.67 -1.57 -16.04
C PRO A 208 -9.93 -1.07 -17.46
N ALA A 209 -11.15 -1.24 -17.98
CA ALA A 209 -11.52 -0.74 -19.30
C ALA A 209 -11.41 0.79 -19.43
N THR A 210 -11.52 1.53 -18.32
CA THR A 210 -11.38 3.00 -18.29
C THR A 210 -9.96 3.48 -18.61
N VAL A 211 -8.97 2.62 -18.42
CA VAL A 211 -7.56 2.85 -18.77
C VAL A 211 -7.09 1.98 -19.93
N GLY A 212 -8.03 1.35 -20.65
CA GLY A 212 -7.73 0.51 -21.81
C GLY A 212 -7.05 -0.82 -21.49
N LEU A 213 -7.29 -1.37 -20.29
CA LEU A 213 -6.73 -2.64 -19.83
C LEU A 213 -7.83 -3.70 -19.64
N ASP A 214 -7.47 -4.97 -19.73
CA ASP A 214 -8.37 -6.08 -19.41
C ASP A 214 -8.44 -6.35 -17.90
N ALA A 215 -9.41 -7.17 -17.48
CA ALA A 215 -9.65 -7.49 -16.08
C ALA A 215 -8.46 -8.17 -15.38
N GLY A 216 -7.57 -8.81 -16.13
CA GLY A 216 -6.38 -9.49 -15.61
C GLY A 216 -5.33 -8.56 -15.00
N VAL A 217 -5.44 -7.24 -15.19
CA VAL A 217 -4.58 -6.25 -14.51
C VAL A 217 -4.93 -6.10 -13.02
N ASN A 218 -6.14 -6.49 -12.60
CA ASN A 218 -6.52 -6.39 -11.19
C ASN A 218 -5.79 -7.46 -10.38
N VAL A 219 -4.86 -7.05 -9.51
CA VAL A 219 -4.06 -7.96 -8.68
C VAL A 219 -4.86 -8.65 -7.57
N TYR A 220 -6.11 -8.24 -7.34
CA TYR A 220 -7.05 -8.86 -6.41
C TYR A 220 -8.20 -9.61 -7.10
N GLY A 221 -8.21 -9.63 -8.45
CA GLY A 221 -9.20 -10.34 -9.26
C GLY A 221 -8.83 -11.78 -9.61
#